data_AF-A0A2V6U0I3-F1
#
_entry.id   AF-A0A2V6U0I3-F1
#
_cell.length_a   1.000
_cell.length_b   1.000
_cell.length_c   1.000
_cell.angle_alpha   90.00
_cell.angle_beta   90.00
_cell.angle_gamma   90.00
#
_symmetry.space_group_name_H-M   'P 1'
#
loop_
_entity.id
_entity.type
_entity.pdbx_description
1 polymer ?
#
loop_
_entity_poly.entity_id
_entity_poly.type
_entity_poly.pdbx_seq_one_letter_code
_entity_poly.pdbx_strand_id
1 'polypeptide(L)'
;MTMTVRAAVVRHGIPVLVALALSAEAPLAQQAPAAPQEVSVVGLFVSPGSGQPHVVLQGKRDGRRFAMAIGLAEANGIAVPLENRVPPRPLTHDLFLTLFGRLRVTVTKVVITDLRDDIYYATVYLDASGKEMQLDSRPSDAIALAIRAKAPVFAEDRVFEKSERLLSPPSPPGQRI
;
A
#
# COMPACT_ATOMS: atom_id res chain seq x y z
N MET A 1 35.73 -7.14 20.66
CA MET A 1 36.21 -5.80 20.25
C MET A 1 37.60 -5.63 20.84
N THR A 2 38.63 -5.96 20.06
CA THR A 2 40.02 -5.96 20.55
C THR A 2 40.70 -4.77 19.88
N MET A 3 40.95 -3.70 20.63
CA MET A 3 41.68 -2.55 20.13
C MET A 3 43.18 -2.75 20.37
N THR A 4 43.95 -2.85 19.30
CA THR A 4 45.40 -2.80 19.33
C THR A 4 45.84 -1.40 18.93
N VAL A 5 46.28 -0.59 19.89
CA VAL A 5 46.87 0.73 19.63
C VAL A 5 48.39 0.57 19.66
N ARG A 6 49.07 0.79 18.53
CA ARG A 6 50.53 0.96 18.49
C ARG A 6 50.86 2.44 18.46
N ALA A 7 51.55 2.93 19.49
CA ALA A 7 52.09 4.28 19.53
C ALA A 7 53.39 4.35 18.68
N ALA A 8 53.49 5.35 17.79
CA ALA A 8 54.72 5.68 17.09
C ALA A 8 55.48 6.78 17.86
N VAL A 9 56.78 6.57 18.06
CA VAL A 9 57.68 7.42 18.84
C VAL A 9 58.10 8.67 18.05
N VAL A 10 58.11 9.81 18.76
CA VAL A 10 58.48 11.16 18.31
C VAL A 10 60.00 11.28 18.14
N ARG A 11 60.45 11.91 17.05
CA ARG A 11 61.77 12.56 16.99
C ARG A 11 61.61 13.97 16.40
N HIS A 12 62.09 14.96 17.17
CA HIS A 12 62.27 16.39 16.86
C HIS A 12 61.01 17.30 16.95
N GLY A 13 60.75 17.77 18.18
CA GLY A 13 60.77 19.22 18.46
C GLY A 13 59.53 20.08 18.26
N ILE A 14 58.41 19.58 17.73
CA ILE A 14 57.15 20.33 17.66
C ILE A 14 55.97 19.38 17.97
N PRO A 15 55.11 19.65 18.97
CA PRO A 15 53.91 18.86 19.17
C PRO A 15 52.89 19.21 18.07
N VAL A 16 52.81 18.40 17.02
CA VAL A 16 51.71 18.46 16.06
C VAL A 16 50.54 17.69 16.67
N LEU A 17 49.50 18.42 17.07
CA LEU A 17 48.25 17.84 17.55
C LEU A 17 47.49 17.27 16.34
N VAL A 18 47.66 15.97 16.07
CA VAL A 18 46.85 15.28 15.05
C VAL A 18 45.50 14.96 15.67
N ALA A 19 44.49 15.77 15.36
CA ALA A 19 43.11 15.46 15.68
C ALA A 19 42.64 14.30 14.79
N LEU A 20 42.62 13.08 15.33
CA LEU A 20 41.93 11.95 14.71
C LEU A 20 40.42 12.23 14.80
N ALA A 21 39.81 12.63 13.69
CA ALA A 21 38.36 12.65 13.57
C ALA A 21 37.84 11.20 13.54
N LEU A 22 37.31 10.74 14.67
CA LEU A 22 36.47 9.54 14.70
C LEU A 22 35.14 9.89 14.04
N SER A 23 35.03 9.62 12.74
CA SER A 23 33.73 9.60 12.06
C SER A 23 32.96 8.37 12.54
N ALA A 24 32.03 8.57 13.48
CA ALA A 24 30.98 7.61 13.73
C ALA A 24 30.07 7.60 12.50
N GLU A 25 30.10 6.53 11.71
CA GLU A 25 29.05 6.29 10.72
C GLU A 25 27.73 6.13 11.48
N ALA A 26 26.84 7.10 11.32
CA ALA A 26 25.49 7.00 11.80
C ALA A 26 24.86 5.72 11.19
N PRO A 27 24.07 4.95 11.95
CA PRO A 27 23.37 3.82 11.38
C PRO A 27 22.54 4.34 10.22
N LEU A 28 22.61 3.67 9.06
CA LEU A 28 21.71 3.93 7.94
C LEU A 28 20.29 4.02 8.48
N ALA A 29 19.75 5.24 8.54
CA ALA A 29 18.36 5.44 8.89
C ALA A 29 17.56 4.66 7.85
N GLN A 30 16.86 3.62 8.29
CA GLN A 30 15.80 3.04 7.49
C GLN A 30 14.88 4.20 7.12
N GLN A 31 14.86 4.57 5.83
CA GLN A 31 13.99 5.61 5.33
C GLN A 31 12.58 5.29 5.83
N ALA A 32 11.96 6.23 6.54
CA ALA A 32 10.58 6.07 6.97
C ALA A 32 9.75 5.68 5.74
N PRO A 33 8.86 4.67 5.83
CA PRO A 33 8.06 4.25 4.70
C PRO A 33 7.34 5.48 4.16
N ALA A 34 7.47 5.70 2.85
CA ALA A 34 6.82 6.83 2.21
C ALA A 34 5.30 6.73 2.43
N ALA A 35 4.69 7.88 2.72
CA ALA A 35 3.28 7.96 3.11
C ALA A 35 2.37 7.36 2.01
N PRO A 36 1.26 6.70 2.39
CA PRO A 36 0.32 6.14 1.42
C PRO A 36 -0.10 7.20 0.38
N GLN A 37 -0.16 6.79 -0.87
CA GLN A 37 -0.57 7.66 -1.97
C GLN A 37 -2.00 7.36 -2.39
N GLU A 38 -2.73 8.40 -2.81
CA GLU A 38 -4.08 8.24 -3.34
C GLU A 38 -4.02 7.50 -4.68
N VAL A 39 -4.99 6.61 -4.89
CA VAL A 39 -5.12 5.81 -6.11
C VAL A 39 -6.46 6.04 -6.78
N SER A 40 -6.49 5.95 -8.10
CA SER A 40 -7.73 5.83 -8.87
C SER A 40 -8.00 4.37 -9.22
N VAL A 41 -9.27 3.97 -9.19
CA VAL A 41 -9.73 2.70 -9.76
C VAL A 41 -9.88 2.92 -11.27
N VAL A 42 -8.95 2.36 -12.04
CA VAL A 42 -8.89 2.58 -13.49
C VAL A 42 -9.94 1.77 -14.22
N GLY A 43 -10.22 0.56 -13.74
CA GLY A 43 -11.20 -0.32 -14.34
C GLY A 43 -11.05 -1.77 -13.88
N LEU A 44 -11.85 -2.62 -14.49
CA LEU A 44 -11.78 -4.06 -14.32
C LEU A 44 -11.45 -4.72 -15.66
N PHE A 45 -10.69 -5.81 -15.62
CA PHE A 45 -10.49 -6.68 -16.78
C PHE A 45 -10.66 -8.14 -16.38
N VAL A 46 -10.88 -8.99 -17.36
CA VAL A 46 -10.97 -10.44 -17.18
C VAL A 46 -9.76 -11.08 -17.83
N SER A 47 -9.04 -11.90 -17.08
CA SER A 47 -7.87 -12.62 -17.57
C SER A 47 -8.27 -13.60 -18.69
N PRO A 48 -7.65 -13.52 -19.88
CA PRO A 48 -7.90 -14.47 -20.96
C PRO A 48 -7.60 -15.89 -20.49
N GLY A 49 -8.51 -16.82 -20.75
CA GLY A 49 -8.37 -18.23 -20.37
C GLY A 49 -8.96 -18.57 -19.00
N SER A 50 -8.52 -17.92 -17.92
CA SER A 50 -9.03 -18.25 -16.57
C SER A 50 -10.42 -17.67 -16.29
N GLY A 51 -10.82 -16.61 -17.00
CA GLY A 51 -12.07 -15.89 -16.70
C GLY A 51 -12.03 -15.13 -15.36
N GLN A 52 -10.86 -15.07 -14.70
CA GLN A 52 -10.70 -14.40 -13.41
C GLN A 52 -10.78 -12.88 -13.60
N PRO A 53 -11.67 -12.17 -12.88
CA PRO A 53 -11.69 -10.72 -12.92
C PRO A 53 -10.58 -10.12 -12.06
N HIS A 54 -10.06 -8.99 -12.51
CA HIS A 54 -9.06 -8.18 -11.83
C HIS A 54 -9.52 -6.74 -11.75
N VAL A 55 -9.20 -6.06 -10.65
CA VAL A 55 -9.34 -4.60 -10.51
C VAL A 55 -7.97 -3.95 -10.66
N VAL A 56 -7.89 -2.87 -11.44
CA VAL A 56 -6.66 -2.10 -11.67
C VAL A 56 -6.71 -0.78 -10.91
N LEU A 57 -5.63 -0.51 -10.18
CA LEU A 57 -5.44 0.73 -9.45
C LEU A 57 -4.21 1.47 -9.97
N GLN A 58 -4.29 2.79 -10.01
CA GLN A 58 -3.18 3.66 -10.43
C GLN A 58 -2.90 4.73 -9.37
N GLY A 59 -1.64 4.83 -8.94
CA GLY A 59 -1.16 5.91 -8.08
C GLY A 59 -1.31 7.27 -8.76
N LYS A 60 -1.96 8.22 -8.09
CA LYS A 60 -2.12 9.59 -8.60
C LYS A 60 -0.80 10.37 -8.56
N ARG A 61 0.13 10.00 -7.68
CA ARG A 61 1.40 10.71 -7.47
C ARG A 61 2.44 10.36 -8.53
N ASP A 62 2.58 9.08 -8.86
CA ASP A 62 3.67 8.57 -9.70
C ASP A 62 3.22 7.73 -10.91
N GLY A 63 1.92 7.48 -11.05
CA GLY A 63 1.35 6.71 -12.16
C GLY A 63 1.60 5.20 -12.08
N ARG A 64 2.25 4.68 -11.03
CA ARG A 64 2.45 3.24 -10.85
C ARG A 64 1.10 2.52 -10.75
N ARG A 65 1.06 1.28 -11.25
CA ARG A 65 -0.15 0.47 -11.29
C ARG A 65 0.06 -0.88 -10.64
N PHE A 66 -1.00 -1.39 -10.04
CA PHE A 66 -1.10 -2.79 -9.65
C PHE A 66 -2.50 -3.31 -9.93
N ALA A 67 -2.59 -4.63 -10.11
CA ALA A 67 -3.85 -5.33 -10.35
C ALA A 67 -4.04 -6.41 -9.30
N MET A 68 -5.26 -6.52 -8.77
CA MET A 68 -5.63 -7.54 -7.80
C MET A 68 -6.68 -8.46 -8.41
N ALA A 69 -6.47 -9.78 -8.34
CA ALA A 69 -7.50 -10.75 -8.65
C ALA A 69 -8.64 -10.64 -7.61
N ILE A 70 -9.88 -10.64 -8.09
CA ILE A 70 -11.08 -10.57 -7.24
C ILE A 70 -12.10 -11.60 -7.73
N GLY A 71 -13.07 -11.96 -6.90
CA GLY A 71 -14.17 -12.81 -7.33
C GLY A 71 -15.18 -12.07 -8.22
N LEU A 72 -16.04 -12.82 -8.90
CA LEU A 72 -17.06 -12.26 -9.78
C LEU A 72 -18.08 -11.40 -9.02
N ALA A 73 -18.44 -11.81 -7.79
CA ALA A 73 -19.34 -11.07 -6.94
C ALA A 73 -18.73 -9.71 -6.52
N GLU A 74 -17.45 -9.72 -6.13
CA GLU A 74 -16.69 -8.51 -5.83
C GLU A 74 -16.56 -7.59 -7.05
N ALA A 75 -16.29 -8.15 -8.22
CA ALA A 75 -16.18 -7.40 -9.46
C ALA A 75 -17.49 -6.67 -9.78
N ASN A 76 -18.64 -7.33 -9.63
CA ASN A 76 -19.95 -6.68 -9.78
C ASN A 76 -20.17 -5.59 -8.72
N GLY A 77 -19.74 -5.84 -7.48
CA GLY A 77 -19.77 -4.87 -6.39
C GLY A 77 -19.03 -3.56 -6.71
N ILE A 78 -17.93 -3.64 -7.46
CA ILE A 78 -17.12 -2.48 -7.89
C ILE A 78 -17.61 -1.89 -9.22
N ALA A 79 -17.96 -2.71 -10.20
CA ALA A 79 -18.31 -2.26 -11.55
C ALA A 79 -19.58 -1.40 -11.57
N VAL A 80 -20.65 -1.83 -10.88
CA VAL A 80 -21.93 -1.10 -10.84
C VAL A 80 -21.77 0.37 -10.42
N PRO A 81 -21.15 0.70 -9.28
CA PRO A 81 -20.98 2.09 -8.88
C PRO A 81 -19.91 2.82 -9.71
N LEU A 82 -18.89 2.13 -10.23
CA LEU A 82 -17.86 2.72 -11.09
C LEU A 82 -18.47 3.20 -12.42
N GLU A 83 -19.45 2.46 -12.95
CA GLU A 83 -20.24 2.81 -14.13
C GLU A 83 -21.36 3.82 -13.82
N ASN A 84 -21.47 4.31 -12.58
CA ASN A 84 -22.56 5.17 -12.09
C ASN A 84 -23.97 4.58 -12.33
N ARG A 85 -24.08 3.24 -12.31
CA ARG A 85 -25.36 2.56 -12.49
C ARG A 85 -26.08 2.40 -11.16
N VAL A 86 -27.40 2.61 -11.18
CA VAL A 86 -28.26 2.41 -10.01
C VAL A 86 -28.97 1.05 -10.17
N PRO A 87 -28.72 0.08 -9.28
CA PRO A 87 -29.39 -1.21 -9.31
C PRO A 87 -30.86 -1.08 -8.87
N PRO A 88 -31.77 -1.96 -9.31
CA PRO A 88 -33.19 -1.91 -8.94
C PRO A 88 -33.44 -2.18 -7.44
N ARG A 89 -32.49 -2.83 -6.77
CA ARG A 89 -32.49 -3.07 -5.33
C ARG A 89 -31.09 -2.76 -4.78
N PRO A 90 -30.97 -2.28 -3.53
CA PRO A 90 -29.68 -2.04 -2.89
C PRO A 90 -28.84 -3.32 -2.88
N LEU A 91 -27.58 -3.22 -3.30
CA LEU A 91 -26.59 -4.28 -3.16
C LEU A 91 -26.01 -4.26 -1.73
N THR A 92 -25.17 -5.24 -1.42
CA THR A 92 -24.58 -5.41 -0.08
C THR A 92 -23.90 -4.13 0.42
N HIS A 93 -23.06 -3.49 -0.40
CA HIS A 93 -22.37 -2.26 0.00
C HIS A 93 -23.32 -1.06 0.14
N ASP A 94 -24.43 -1.02 -0.62
CA ASP A 94 -25.47 0.01 -0.45
C ASP A 94 -26.22 -0.17 0.88
N LEU A 95 -26.48 -1.43 1.28
CA LEU A 95 -27.05 -1.76 2.58
C LEU A 95 -26.12 -1.32 3.72
N PHE A 96 -24.81 -1.58 3.63
CA PHE A 96 -23.83 -1.13 4.62
C PHE A 96 -23.78 0.39 4.74
N LEU A 97 -23.75 1.12 3.63
CA LEU A 97 -23.76 2.59 3.67
C LEU A 97 -25.08 3.14 4.23
N THR A 98 -26.20 2.49 3.95
CA THR A 98 -27.49 2.83 4.57
C THR A 98 -27.42 2.64 6.09
N LEU A 99 -26.86 1.52 6.55
CA LEU A 99 -26.68 1.24 7.97
C LEU A 99 -25.74 2.26 8.64
N PHE A 100 -24.59 2.57 8.03
CA PHE A 100 -23.68 3.60 8.52
C PHE A 100 -24.38 4.96 8.63
N GLY A 101 -25.14 5.37 7.62
CA GLY A 101 -25.93 6.60 7.67
C GLY A 101 -26.94 6.62 8.84
N ARG A 102 -27.64 5.51 9.11
CA ARG A 102 -28.56 5.40 10.25
C ARG A 102 -27.84 5.49 11.60
N LEU A 103 -26.61 5.01 11.66
CA LEU A 103 -25.75 5.06 12.85
C LEU A 103 -24.91 6.35 12.94
N ARG A 104 -25.08 7.29 12.00
CA ARG A 104 -24.26 8.52 11.88
C ARG A 104 -22.76 8.23 11.80
N VAL A 105 -22.43 7.18 11.05
CA VAL A 105 -21.05 6.79 10.71
C VAL A 105 -20.79 7.14 9.25
N THR A 106 -19.60 7.65 8.94
CA THR A 106 -19.20 7.99 7.57
C THR A 106 -17.90 7.30 7.21
N VAL A 107 -17.77 6.83 5.96
CA VAL A 107 -16.50 6.32 5.43
C VAL A 107 -15.63 7.51 5.03
N THR A 108 -14.49 7.71 5.70
CA THR A 108 -13.63 8.88 5.47
C THR A 108 -12.55 8.60 4.43
N LYS A 109 -11.98 7.40 4.44
CA LYS A 109 -11.02 6.92 3.44
C LYS A 109 -10.90 5.40 3.53
N VAL A 110 -10.28 4.79 2.52
CA VAL A 110 -9.80 3.42 2.62
C VAL A 110 -8.33 3.36 2.25
N VAL A 111 -7.59 2.46 2.88
CA VAL A 111 -6.16 2.29 2.62
C VAL A 111 -5.89 0.82 2.34
N ILE A 112 -5.30 0.51 1.20
CA ILE A 112 -4.73 -0.81 0.91
C ILE A 112 -3.35 -0.84 1.59
N THR A 113 -3.25 -1.61 2.67
CA THR A 113 -2.19 -1.45 3.68
C THR A 113 -1.01 -2.37 3.43
N ASP A 114 -1.24 -3.57 2.91
CA ASP A 114 -0.17 -4.54 2.74
C ASP A 114 -0.50 -5.63 1.72
N LEU A 115 0.54 -6.38 1.35
CA LEU A 115 0.49 -7.62 0.59
C LEU A 115 1.39 -8.64 1.32
N ARG A 116 0.83 -9.77 1.73
CA ARG A 116 1.55 -10.86 2.43
C ARG A 116 1.04 -12.18 1.91
N ASP A 117 1.95 -13.07 1.54
CA ASP A 117 1.62 -14.41 1.02
C ASP A 117 0.55 -14.34 -0.08
N ASP A 118 0.72 -13.39 -1.00
CA ASP A 118 -0.17 -13.11 -2.14
C ASP A 118 -1.59 -12.64 -1.77
N ILE A 119 -1.81 -12.30 -0.50
CA ILE A 119 -3.07 -11.77 0.03
C ILE A 119 -2.91 -10.28 0.32
N TYR A 120 -3.78 -9.47 -0.30
CA TYR A 120 -3.85 -8.04 -0.05
C TYR A 120 -4.75 -7.74 1.16
N TYR A 121 -4.33 -6.74 1.94
CA TYR A 121 -5.05 -6.25 3.11
C TYR A 121 -5.48 -4.79 2.92
N ALA A 122 -6.62 -4.43 3.49
CA ALA A 122 -7.09 -3.06 3.50
C ALA A 122 -7.72 -2.68 4.84
N THR A 123 -7.78 -1.38 5.08
CA THR A 123 -8.47 -0.81 6.24
C THR A 123 -9.46 0.24 5.77
N VAL A 124 -10.70 0.12 6.22
CA VAL A 124 -11.72 1.17 6.06
C VAL A 124 -11.65 2.07 7.28
N TYR A 125 -11.45 3.36 7.04
CA TYR A 125 -11.46 4.38 8.08
C TYR A 125 -12.85 5.01 8.11
N LEU A 126 -13.40 5.08 9.32
CA LEU A 126 -14.75 5.56 9.60
C LEU A 126 -14.67 6.72 10.58
N ASP A 127 -15.51 7.74 10.40
CA ASP A 127 -15.82 8.70 11.46
C ASP A 127 -17.14 8.32 12.13
N ALA A 128 -17.11 8.18 13.44
CA ALA A 128 -18.28 7.97 14.28
C ALA A 128 -18.35 9.07 15.34
N SER A 129 -19.08 10.15 15.05
CA SER A 129 -19.23 11.31 15.94
C SER A 129 -17.89 11.98 16.30
N GLY A 130 -17.02 12.19 15.31
CA GLY A 130 -15.70 12.83 15.49
C GLY A 130 -14.60 11.90 16.01
N LYS A 131 -14.92 10.62 16.21
CA LYS A 131 -13.95 9.58 16.58
C LYS A 131 -13.63 8.71 15.37
N GLU A 132 -12.34 8.61 15.05
CA GLU A 132 -11.88 7.68 14.02
C GLU A 132 -12.02 6.24 14.52
N MET A 133 -12.59 5.39 13.68
CA MET A 133 -12.64 3.94 13.83
C MET A 133 -12.01 3.29 12.61
N GLN A 134 -11.34 2.17 12.83
CA GLN A 134 -10.69 1.39 11.78
C GLN A 134 -11.34 0.02 11.70
N LEU A 135 -11.62 -0.43 10.48
CA LEU A 135 -12.19 -1.73 10.19
C LEU A 135 -11.29 -2.47 9.21
N ASP A 136 -10.80 -3.64 9.63
CA ASP A 136 -10.10 -4.57 8.74
C ASP A 136 -11.02 -5.01 7.60
N SER A 137 -10.49 -5.08 6.38
CA SER A 137 -11.29 -5.32 5.19
C SER A 137 -10.47 -5.94 4.06
N ARG A 138 -11.13 -6.73 3.22
CA ARG A 138 -10.58 -7.09 1.92
C ARG A 138 -10.55 -5.83 1.04
N PRO A 139 -9.53 -5.64 0.19
CA PRO A 139 -9.47 -4.48 -0.70
C PRO A 139 -10.70 -4.33 -1.59
N SER A 140 -11.28 -5.43 -2.08
CA SER A 140 -12.47 -5.39 -2.93
C SER A 140 -13.67 -4.74 -2.24
N ASP A 141 -13.92 -5.07 -0.97
CA ASP A 141 -15.02 -4.50 -0.18
C ASP A 141 -14.75 -3.03 0.16
N ALA A 142 -13.52 -2.72 0.56
CA ALA A 142 -13.09 -1.37 0.87
C ALA A 142 -13.23 -0.44 -0.35
N ILE A 143 -12.81 -0.89 -1.54
CA ILE A 143 -12.96 -0.15 -2.79
C ILE A 143 -14.44 0.05 -3.12
N ALA A 144 -15.26 -1.00 -3.02
CA ALA A 144 -16.69 -0.92 -3.31
C ALA A 144 -17.46 0.04 -2.39
N LEU A 145 -17.06 0.15 -1.12
CA LEU A 145 -17.56 1.16 -0.18
C LEU A 145 -17.08 2.56 -0.55
N ALA A 146 -15.78 2.72 -0.82
CA ALA A 146 -15.17 4.01 -1.10
C ALA A 146 -15.77 4.69 -2.34
N ILE A 147 -15.95 3.94 -3.44
CA ILE A 147 -16.55 4.48 -4.68
C ILE A 147 -17.97 5.01 -4.40
N ARG A 148 -18.79 4.23 -3.69
CA ARG A 148 -20.17 4.62 -3.37
C ARG A 148 -20.25 5.80 -2.38
N ALA A 149 -19.38 5.80 -1.37
CA ALA A 149 -19.29 6.87 -0.39
C ALA A 149 -18.58 8.12 -0.93
N LYS A 150 -18.01 8.05 -2.14
CA LYS A 150 -17.12 9.08 -2.71
C LYS A 150 -15.94 9.40 -1.79
N ALA A 151 -15.45 8.39 -1.08
CA ALA A 151 -14.29 8.50 -0.21
C ALA A 151 -13.00 8.20 -0.99
N PRO A 152 -11.87 8.85 -0.67
CA PRO A 152 -10.59 8.58 -1.30
C PRO A 152 -10.08 7.17 -0.97
N VAL A 153 -9.46 6.54 -1.98
CA VAL A 153 -8.75 5.26 -1.87
C VAL A 153 -7.26 5.55 -1.85
N PHE A 154 -6.53 4.96 -0.91
CA PHE A 154 -5.08 5.04 -0.82
C PHE A 154 -4.44 3.66 -0.92
N ALA A 155 -3.17 3.62 -1.30
CA ALA A 155 -2.33 2.44 -1.19
C ALA A 155 -0.97 2.82 -0.61
N GLU A 156 -0.47 1.98 0.28
CA GLU A 156 0.89 2.07 0.81
C GLU A 156 1.92 1.81 -0.29
N ASP A 157 3.05 2.52 -0.28
CA ASP A 157 4.07 2.35 -1.33
C ASP A 157 4.61 0.92 -1.43
N ARG A 158 4.70 0.23 -0.29
CA ARG A 158 5.09 -1.18 -0.19
C ARG A 158 4.17 -2.12 -1.01
N VAL A 159 2.91 -1.75 -1.19
CA VAL A 159 1.94 -2.57 -1.95
C VAL A 159 2.31 -2.58 -3.42
N PHE A 160 2.69 -1.43 -3.98
CA PHE A 160 3.19 -1.34 -5.35
C PHE A 160 4.46 -2.19 -5.52
N GLU A 161 5.45 -2.02 -4.65
CA GLU A 161 6.73 -2.75 -4.71
C GLU A 161 6.56 -4.27 -4.64
N LYS A 162 5.66 -4.75 -3.76
CA LYS A 162 5.38 -6.18 -3.62
C LYS A 162 4.56 -6.71 -4.80
N SER A 163 3.62 -5.92 -5.32
CA SER A 163 2.79 -6.32 -6.47
C SER A 163 3.61 -6.48 -7.76
N GLU A 164 4.64 -5.66 -7.97
CA GLU A 164 5.55 -5.78 -9.12
C GLU A 164 6.29 -7.12 -9.13
N ARG A 165 6.60 -7.67 -7.94
CA ARG A 165 7.24 -8.98 -7.78
C ARG A 165 6.31 -10.14 -8.12
N LEU A 166 4.99 -9.96 -8.03
CA LEU A 166 4.04 -10.98 -8.48
C LEU A 166 3.94 -11.06 -10.00
N LEU A 167 4.18 -9.93 -10.68
CA LEU A 167 4.14 -9.84 -12.13
C LEU A 167 5.46 -10.24 -12.79
N SER A 168 6.55 -10.26 -12.03
CA SER A 168 7.88 -10.66 -12.50
C SER A 168 8.26 -12.00 -11.88
N PRO A 169 8.23 -13.13 -12.62
CA PRO A 169 8.69 -14.40 -12.06
C PRO A 169 10.15 -14.28 -11.60
N PRO A 170 10.56 -14.98 -10.53
CA PRO A 170 11.94 -14.92 -10.06
C PRO A 170 12.89 -15.29 -11.21
N SER A 171 13.91 -14.47 -11.43
CA SER A 171 14.96 -14.83 -12.38
C SER A 171 15.56 -16.17 -11.98
N PRO A 172 15.69 -17.14 -12.91
CA PRO A 172 16.27 -18.44 -12.57
C PRO A 172 17.68 -18.23 -11.99
N PRO A 173 18.04 -18.93 -10.90
CA PRO A 173 19.38 -18.80 -10.33
C PRO A 173 20.42 -19.31 -11.35
N GLY A 174 21.33 -18.42 -11.79
CA GLY A 174 22.59 -18.84 -12.42
C GLY A 174 22.77 -18.62 -13.93
N GLN A 175 22.38 -17.47 -14.49
CA GLN A 175 23.03 -16.99 -15.73
C GLN A 175 23.76 -15.67 -15.47
N ARG A 176 24.96 -15.78 -14.92
CA ARG A 176 26.06 -14.87 -15.25
C ARG A 176 26.90 -15.62 -16.28
N ILE A 177 26.90 -15.12 -17.52
CA ILE A 177 27.92 -15.44 -18.52
C ILE A 177 29.08 -14.49 -18.27
#